data_AF-A0A3S5CJ61-F1
#
_entry.id   AF-A0A3S5CJ61-F1
#
_cell.length_a   1.000
_cell.length_b   1.000
_cell.length_c   1.000
_cell.angle_alpha   90.00
_cell.angle_beta   90.00
_cell.angle_gamma   90.00
#
_symmetry.space_group_name_H-M   'P 1'
#
loop_
_entity.id
_entity.type
_entity.pdbx_description
1 polymer ?
#
loop_
_entity_poly.entity_id
_entity_poly.type
_entity_poly.pdbx_seq_one_letter_code
_entity_poly.pdbx_strand_id
1 'polypeptide(L)'
;MNGHFLFVPPPEAPVFRPNEEEFKDPLDYIAKIRPIAFKTGICKIVPPKTWNPPFAVDINEFRFKPRIQRLYELEGGDKLRVPSIAGKYLDIFKLYKLVTENGGYQSVSDLRIWPTIAEKLGYQATRHASVIKQNYERILLGFDVVVNANGGNDEDVQEINYSANNELKNLRFFGAGPKATVPIIGGNTDRNCSTNLEEFSCRVCGSGDDEADLLICDTDSCQACYHLYCLTPPLTSVPKCRWKCPDCVRRACTLPNELYGFPQSQKTYTLYEFGVQADQFKAKYFGTEPCSMTYSAVESEFWRILQEYNEDVVVEYGADIHSSDVGSGFPTWGRIKTLVGTAEQLEEAKRYAASPWNLNNIAVLDR
;
A
#
# COMPACT_ATOMS: atom_id res chain seq x y z
N MET A 1 -20.13 26.16 -1.18
CA MET A 1 -18.71 26.58 -1.07
C MET A 1 -17.89 25.38 -1.48
N ASN A 2 -17.36 25.34 -2.70
CA ASN A 2 -16.56 24.22 -3.18
C ASN A 2 -15.20 24.28 -2.49
N GLY A 3 -15.04 23.53 -1.39
CA GLY A 3 -13.79 23.44 -0.67
C GLY A 3 -12.81 22.58 -1.47
N HIS A 4 -11.99 23.21 -2.32
CA HIS A 4 -10.84 22.55 -2.90
C HIS A 4 -9.83 22.22 -1.81
N PHE A 5 -9.23 21.03 -1.89
CA PHE A 5 -8.16 20.64 -0.99
C PHE A 5 -6.97 21.59 -1.19
N LEU A 6 -6.48 22.20 -0.10
CA LEU A 6 -5.31 23.06 -0.10
C LEU A 6 -4.24 22.43 0.80
N PHE A 7 -3.16 21.96 0.18
CA PHE A 7 -2.01 21.45 0.91
C PHE A 7 -1.24 22.62 1.58
N VAL A 8 -0.88 22.43 2.84
CA VAL A 8 -0.02 23.37 3.59
C VAL A 8 1.29 22.64 3.90
N PRO A 9 2.43 23.07 3.30
CA PRO A 9 3.72 22.43 3.56
C PRO A 9 4.12 22.48 5.04
N PRO A 10 4.68 21.39 5.58
CA PRO A 10 5.22 21.39 6.94
C PRO A 10 6.50 22.26 7.03
N PRO A 11 6.94 22.65 8.24
CA PRO A 11 8.21 23.34 8.42
C PRO A 11 9.41 22.52 7.92
N GLU A 12 10.37 23.20 7.32
CA GLU A 12 11.60 22.58 6.81
C GLU A 12 12.48 22.01 7.93
N ALA A 13 13.14 20.89 7.62
CA ALA A 13 14.11 20.28 8.53
C ALA A 13 15.44 21.08 8.55
N PRO A 14 16.21 21.02 9.66
CA PRO A 14 17.50 21.70 9.76
C PRO A 14 18.49 21.27 8.67
N VAL A 15 19.21 22.24 8.12
CA VAL A 15 20.25 22.03 7.09
C VAL A 15 21.62 22.38 7.68
N PHE A 16 22.53 21.41 7.68
CA PHE A 16 23.88 21.54 8.18
C PHE A 16 24.89 21.58 7.03
N ARG A 17 25.91 22.43 7.14
CA ARG A 17 26.94 22.66 6.13
C ARG A 17 28.33 22.58 6.77
N PRO A 18 28.86 21.36 7.03
CA PRO A 18 30.18 21.21 7.64
C PRO A 18 31.24 21.89 6.79
N ASN A 19 32.23 22.49 7.46
CA ASN A 19 33.48 22.84 6.79
C ASN A 19 34.35 21.58 6.56
N GLU A 20 35.48 21.73 5.85
CA GLU A 20 36.37 20.62 5.50
C GLU A 20 36.88 19.84 6.73
N GLU A 21 37.13 20.52 7.86
CA GLU A 21 37.61 19.88 9.09
C GLU A 21 36.50 19.07 9.75
N GLU A 22 35.32 19.67 9.87
CA GLU A 22 34.12 19.02 10.41
C GLU A 22 33.66 17.84 9.54
N PHE A 23 33.98 17.86 8.25
CA PHE A 23 33.63 16.81 7.30
C PHE A 23 34.63 15.65 7.29
N LYS A 24 35.70 15.67 8.10
CA LYS A 24 36.64 14.54 8.16
C LYS A 24 36.03 13.31 8.81
N ASP A 25 35.26 13.48 9.87
CA ASP A 25 34.65 12.40 10.63
C ASP A 25 33.11 12.50 10.62
N PRO A 26 32.40 11.60 9.94
CA PRO A 26 30.95 11.62 9.89
C PRO A 26 30.31 11.32 11.24
N LEU A 27 30.86 10.41 12.05
CA LEU A 27 30.24 9.98 13.30
C LEU A 27 30.35 11.08 14.35
N ASP A 28 31.50 11.72 14.45
CA ASP A 28 31.71 12.88 15.32
C ASP A 28 30.83 14.06 14.89
N TYR A 29 30.74 14.34 13.59
CA TYR A 29 29.89 15.42 13.10
C TYR A 29 28.39 15.13 13.34
N ILE A 30 27.95 13.90 13.11
CA ILE A 30 26.58 13.46 13.42
C ILE A 30 26.31 13.60 14.93
N ALA A 31 27.25 13.18 15.79
CA ALA A 31 27.13 13.34 17.23
C ALA A 31 27.02 14.81 17.65
N LYS A 32 27.79 15.69 17.01
CA LYS A 32 27.74 17.15 17.23
C LYS A 32 26.36 17.74 16.90
N ILE A 33 25.75 17.34 15.77
CA ILE A 33 24.45 17.89 15.34
C ILE A 33 23.24 17.16 15.97
N ARG A 34 23.45 15.98 16.57
CA ARG A 34 22.41 15.13 17.15
C ARG A 34 21.44 15.86 18.08
N PRO A 35 21.86 16.73 19.04
CA PRO A 35 20.93 17.42 19.93
C PRO A 35 19.90 18.31 19.22
N ILE A 36 20.21 18.75 18.00
CA ILE A 36 19.32 19.57 17.17
C ILE A 36 18.48 18.66 16.27
N ALA A 37 19.14 17.77 15.51
CA ALA A 37 18.47 16.88 14.54
C ALA A 37 17.48 15.90 15.20
N PHE A 38 17.76 15.48 16.43
CA PHE A 38 16.87 14.58 17.19
C PHE A 38 15.47 15.19 17.42
N LYS A 39 15.38 16.53 17.52
CA LYS A 39 14.09 17.22 17.74
C LYS A 39 13.17 17.18 16.52
N THR A 40 13.73 17.01 15.32
CA THR A 40 13.00 17.04 14.06
C THR A 40 12.87 15.67 13.41
N GLY A 41 13.52 14.64 13.97
CA GLY A 41 13.56 13.27 13.44
C GLY A 41 14.45 13.10 12.22
N ILE A 42 14.49 14.10 11.33
CA ILE A 42 15.35 14.15 10.13
C ILE A 42 16.15 15.45 10.07
N CYS A 43 17.25 15.44 9.33
CA CYS A 43 18.03 16.62 8.97
C CYS A 43 18.71 16.42 7.61
N LYS A 44 19.17 17.52 7.00
CA LYS A 44 19.92 17.49 5.73
C LYS A 44 21.36 17.95 5.98
N ILE A 45 22.35 17.17 5.53
CA ILE A 45 23.76 17.55 5.54
C ILE A 45 24.16 17.84 4.09
N VAL A 46 24.67 19.04 3.84
CA VAL A 46 25.20 19.42 2.53
C VAL A 46 26.73 19.42 2.62
N PRO A 47 27.44 18.54 1.92
CA PRO A 47 28.89 18.43 2.00
C PRO A 47 29.60 19.70 1.47
N PRO A 48 30.91 19.87 1.77
CA PRO A 48 31.73 20.90 1.14
C PRO A 48 31.65 20.84 -0.39
N LYS A 49 31.71 21.98 -1.07
CA LYS A 49 31.60 22.07 -2.55
C LYS A 49 32.70 21.29 -3.30
N THR A 50 33.82 21.06 -2.63
CA THR A 50 34.98 20.28 -3.11
C THR A 50 34.71 18.78 -3.13
N TRP A 51 33.69 18.31 -2.42
CA TRP A 51 33.33 16.90 -2.36
C TRP A 51 32.25 16.58 -3.39
N ASN A 52 32.65 15.95 -4.49
CA ASN A 52 31.78 15.62 -5.61
C ASN A 52 32.14 14.23 -6.17
N PRO A 53 31.73 13.14 -5.49
CA PRO A 53 32.08 11.79 -5.91
C PRO A 53 31.51 11.46 -7.30
N PRO A 54 32.25 10.76 -8.17
CA PRO A 54 31.72 10.28 -9.44
C PRO A 54 30.67 9.19 -9.21
N PHE A 55 29.68 9.12 -10.10
CA PHE A 55 28.66 8.08 -10.06
C PHE A 55 29.22 6.75 -10.60
N ALA A 56 29.19 5.71 -9.76
CA ALA A 56 29.90 4.45 -10.00
C ALA A 56 29.07 3.33 -10.65
N VAL A 57 27.91 3.67 -11.22
CA VAL A 57 27.01 2.72 -11.86
C VAL A 57 26.80 3.13 -13.31
N ASP A 58 26.96 2.20 -14.25
CA ASP A 58 26.66 2.44 -15.65
C ASP A 58 25.15 2.50 -15.87
N ILE A 59 24.65 3.66 -16.30
CA ILE A 59 23.22 3.93 -16.48
C ILE A 59 22.57 3.12 -17.61
N ASN A 60 23.37 2.60 -18.55
CA ASN A 60 22.93 1.82 -19.70
C ASN A 60 22.95 0.31 -19.42
N GLU A 61 23.82 -0.14 -18.51
CA GLU A 61 23.95 -1.56 -18.17
C GLU A 61 23.14 -1.94 -16.92
N PHE A 62 23.00 -1.03 -15.95
CA PHE A 62 22.23 -1.25 -14.73
C PHE A 62 20.77 -1.55 -15.07
N ARG A 63 20.28 -2.74 -14.68
CA ARG A 63 18.91 -3.18 -14.94
C ARG A 63 18.15 -3.47 -13.66
N PHE A 64 16.89 -3.05 -13.62
CA PHE A 64 16.00 -3.33 -12.50
C PHE A 64 14.55 -3.49 -12.94
N LYS A 65 13.75 -4.17 -12.11
CA LYS A 65 12.30 -4.29 -12.27
C LYS A 65 11.63 -3.32 -11.29
N PRO A 66 10.96 -2.26 -11.77
CA PRO A 66 10.26 -1.36 -10.88
C PRO A 66 8.99 -2.00 -10.33
N ARG A 67 8.51 -1.45 -9.23
CA ARG A 67 7.18 -1.70 -8.68
C ARG A 67 6.20 -0.66 -9.18
N ILE A 68 4.94 -1.05 -9.33
CA ILE A 68 3.84 -0.21 -9.81
C ILE A 68 3.09 0.33 -8.59
N GLN A 69 3.19 1.62 -8.35
CA GLN A 69 2.51 2.31 -7.27
C GLN A 69 1.28 3.06 -7.80
N ARG A 70 0.11 2.62 -7.37
CA ARG A 70 -1.16 3.29 -7.63
C ARG A 70 -1.37 4.29 -6.52
N LEU A 71 -1.26 5.60 -6.82
CA LEU A 71 -1.20 6.60 -5.75
C LEU A 71 -2.46 6.59 -4.88
N TYR A 72 -3.63 6.31 -5.46
CA TYR A 72 -4.89 6.19 -4.73
C TYR A 72 -4.92 5.04 -3.69
N GLU A 73 -4.01 4.07 -3.74
CA GLU A 73 -3.93 2.96 -2.77
C GLU A 73 -3.10 3.34 -1.52
N LEU A 74 -2.40 4.48 -1.55
CA LEU A 74 -1.46 4.86 -0.48
C LEU A 74 -2.13 5.28 0.83
N GLU A 75 -3.36 5.78 0.79
CA GLU A 75 -4.01 6.29 2.00
C GLU A 75 -4.57 5.22 2.93
N GLY A 76 -4.52 3.92 2.57
CA GLY A 76 -4.87 2.82 3.46
C GLY A 76 -6.25 2.98 4.13
N GLY A 77 -7.31 2.52 3.48
CA GLY A 77 -8.64 2.45 4.08
C GLY A 77 -9.71 2.08 3.05
N ASP A 78 -10.83 1.51 3.53
CA ASP A 78 -12.02 1.19 2.72
C ASP A 78 -12.80 2.45 2.31
N LYS A 79 -12.13 3.39 1.64
CA LYS A 79 -12.79 4.59 1.12
C LYS A 79 -13.54 4.23 -0.16
N LEU A 80 -14.81 4.62 -0.23
CA LEU A 80 -15.69 4.36 -1.37
C LEU A 80 -15.16 5.06 -2.63
N ARG A 81 -14.55 4.30 -3.55
CA ARG A 81 -14.10 4.83 -4.84
C ARG A 81 -15.21 4.78 -5.89
N VAL A 82 -15.58 5.95 -6.41
CA VAL A 82 -16.48 6.08 -7.55
C VAL A 82 -15.78 5.60 -8.82
N PRO A 83 -16.24 4.52 -9.47
CA PRO A 83 -15.57 3.97 -10.64
C PRO A 83 -15.82 4.87 -11.85
N SER A 84 -14.82 4.97 -12.73
CA SER A 84 -14.97 5.60 -14.05
C SER A 84 -15.16 4.53 -15.11
N ILE A 85 -16.15 4.71 -15.99
CA ILE A 85 -16.43 3.84 -17.14
C ILE A 85 -16.32 4.70 -18.38
N ALA A 86 -15.46 4.30 -19.33
CA ALA A 86 -15.23 5.03 -20.58
C ALA A 86 -14.92 6.55 -20.38
N GLY A 87 -14.18 6.89 -19.31
CA GLY A 87 -13.79 8.27 -19.00
C GLY A 87 -14.86 9.10 -18.29
N LYS A 88 -16.00 8.50 -17.92
CA LYS A 88 -17.08 9.15 -17.17
C LYS A 88 -17.30 8.46 -15.82
N TYR A 89 -17.32 9.25 -14.75
CA TYR A 89 -17.68 8.77 -13.41
C TYR A 89 -19.08 8.15 -13.37
N LEU A 90 -19.16 6.98 -12.77
CA LEU A 90 -20.42 6.30 -12.54
C LEU A 90 -21.22 7.06 -11.49
N ASP A 91 -22.40 7.53 -11.87
CA ASP A 91 -23.35 8.15 -10.95
C ASP A 91 -23.96 7.07 -10.05
N ILE A 92 -23.33 6.85 -8.89
CA ILE A 92 -23.71 5.81 -7.92
C ILE A 92 -25.13 6.04 -7.40
N PHE A 93 -25.52 7.31 -7.17
CA PHE A 93 -26.86 7.64 -6.68
C PHE A 93 -27.93 7.31 -7.71
N LYS A 94 -27.73 7.74 -8.96
CA LYS A 94 -28.65 7.43 -10.05
C LYS A 94 -28.71 5.94 -10.35
N LEU A 95 -27.57 5.24 -10.26
CA LEU A 95 -27.51 3.80 -10.40
C LEU A 95 -28.33 3.08 -9.30
N TYR A 96 -28.12 3.43 -8.03
CA TYR A 96 -28.90 2.90 -6.90
C TYR A 96 -30.41 3.13 -7.09
N LYS A 97 -30.79 4.36 -7.44
CA LYS A 97 -32.19 4.72 -7.68
C LYS A 97 -32.82 3.88 -8.80
N LEU A 98 -32.13 3.76 -9.94
CA LEU A 98 -32.61 2.98 -11.08
C LEU A 98 -32.75 1.49 -10.75
N VAL A 99 -31.82 0.91 -10.00
CA VAL A 99 -31.91 -0.50 -9.61
C VAL A 99 -33.05 -0.73 -8.61
N THR A 100 -33.21 0.17 -7.63
CA THR A 100 -34.30 0.13 -6.65
C THR A 100 -35.67 0.24 -7.32
N GLU A 101 -35.85 1.20 -8.24
CA GLU A 101 -37.08 1.37 -9.03
C GLU A 101 -37.43 0.14 -9.89
N ASN A 102 -36.45 -0.70 -10.23
CA ASN A 102 -36.63 -1.93 -11.00
C ASN A 102 -36.68 -3.20 -10.13
N GLY A 103 -36.98 -3.05 -8.83
CA GLY A 103 -37.19 -4.17 -7.90
C GLY A 103 -35.91 -4.66 -7.20
N GLY A 104 -34.83 -3.88 -7.26
CA GLY A 104 -33.56 -4.20 -6.60
C GLY A 104 -32.64 -5.10 -7.42
N TYR A 105 -31.45 -5.35 -6.87
CA TYR A 105 -30.35 -6.00 -7.59
C TYR A 105 -30.71 -7.38 -8.18
N GLN A 106 -31.43 -8.22 -7.42
CA GLN A 106 -31.79 -9.58 -7.83
C GLN A 106 -32.75 -9.55 -9.02
N SER A 107 -33.83 -8.77 -8.93
CA SER A 107 -34.81 -8.61 -10.00
C SER A 107 -34.19 -8.05 -11.28
N VAL A 108 -33.35 -7.02 -11.17
CA VAL A 108 -32.63 -6.44 -12.32
C VAL A 108 -31.72 -7.48 -12.99
N SER A 109 -31.07 -8.33 -12.19
CA SER A 109 -30.18 -9.38 -12.70
C SER A 109 -30.92 -10.51 -13.39
N ASP A 110 -31.99 -11.01 -12.78
CA ASP A 110 -32.77 -12.13 -13.30
C ASP A 110 -33.55 -11.73 -14.56
N LEU A 111 -34.11 -10.52 -14.57
CA LEU A 111 -34.82 -9.95 -15.71
C LEU A 111 -33.89 -9.35 -16.78
N ARG A 112 -32.57 -9.41 -16.60
CA ARG A 112 -31.55 -8.90 -17.52
C ARG A 112 -31.72 -7.41 -17.89
N ILE A 113 -32.10 -6.57 -16.92
CA ILE A 113 -32.42 -5.13 -17.11
C ILE A 113 -31.15 -4.24 -17.13
N TRP A 114 -29.99 -4.78 -16.77
CA TRP A 114 -28.70 -4.05 -16.74
C TRP A 114 -28.37 -3.23 -18.01
N PRO A 115 -28.64 -3.68 -19.25
CA PRO A 115 -28.43 -2.87 -20.46
C PRO A 115 -29.31 -1.60 -20.50
N THR A 116 -30.56 -1.69 -20.06
CA THR A 116 -31.47 -0.54 -19.99
C THR A 116 -31.03 0.45 -18.92
N ILE A 117 -30.51 -0.04 -17.79
CA ILE A 117 -29.94 0.82 -16.74
C ILE A 117 -28.68 1.54 -17.26
N ALA A 118 -27.80 0.82 -17.95
CA ALA A 118 -26.62 1.41 -18.58
C ALA A 118 -26.98 2.55 -19.54
N GLU A 119 -27.99 2.35 -20.38
CA GLU A 119 -28.50 3.37 -21.30
C GLU A 119 -29.05 4.61 -20.55
N LYS A 120 -29.86 4.41 -19.50
CA LYS A 120 -30.40 5.50 -18.65
C LYS A 120 -29.30 6.27 -17.89
N LEU A 121 -28.16 5.64 -17.63
CA LEU A 121 -26.97 6.28 -17.04
C LEU A 121 -26.10 7.01 -18.10
N GLY A 122 -26.47 6.91 -19.38
CA GLY A 122 -25.76 7.52 -20.49
C GLY A 122 -24.54 6.72 -20.97
N TYR A 123 -24.55 5.40 -20.76
CA TYR A 123 -23.55 4.47 -21.26
C TYR A 123 -24.11 3.59 -22.38
N GLN A 124 -23.23 3.03 -23.23
CA GLN A 124 -23.63 2.05 -24.23
C GLN A 124 -24.21 0.78 -23.56
N ALA A 125 -25.46 0.46 -23.88
CA ALA A 125 -26.28 -0.54 -23.20
C ALA A 125 -25.59 -1.90 -23.02
N THR A 126 -25.25 -2.59 -24.11
CA THR A 126 -24.67 -3.94 -24.06
C THR A 126 -23.21 -3.96 -23.63
N ARG A 127 -22.44 -2.95 -24.02
CA ARG A 127 -21.00 -2.87 -23.76
C ARG A 127 -20.67 -2.67 -22.28
N HIS A 128 -21.46 -1.85 -21.58
CA HIS A 128 -21.15 -1.44 -20.21
C HIS A 128 -22.04 -2.08 -19.14
N ALA A 129 -23.12 -2.78 -19.51
CA ALA A 129 -24.03 -3.45 -18.57
C ALA A 129 -23.31 -4.34 -17.55
N SER A 130 -22.40 -5.21 -18.02
CA SER A 130 -21.66 -6.14 -17.14
C SER A 130 -20.77 -5.39 -16.14
N VAL A 131 -20.09 -4.34 -16.60
CA VAL A 131 -19.21 -3.52 -15.74
C VAL A 131 -20.04 -2.74 -14.72
N ILE A 132 -21.21 -2.22 -15.10
CA ILE A 132 -22.12 -1.52 -14.19
C ILE A 132 -22.66 -2.47 -13.12
N LYS A 133 -23.05 -3.69 -13.51
CA LYS A 133 -23.46 -4.75 -12.58
C LYS A 133 -22.37 -5.06 -11.54
N GLN A 134 -21.14 -5.33 -11.99
CA GLN A 134 -20.00 -5.61 -11.11
C GLN A 134 -19.71 -4.46 -10.14
N ASN A 135 -19.85 -3.21 -10.61
CA ASN A 135 -19.68 -2.06 -9.73
C ASN A 135 -20.82 -1.93 -8.71
N TYR A 136 -22.06 -2.27 -9.08
CA TYR A 136 -23.17 -2.34 -8.13
C TYR A 136 -22.91 -3.36 -7.03
N GLU A 137 -22.52 -4.59 -7.39
CA GLU A 137 -22.19 -5.67 -6.44
C GLU A 137 -21.12 -5.25 -5.45
N ARG A 138 -20.07 -4.61 -5.95
CA ARG A 138 -18.92 -4.20 -5.15
C ARG A 138 -19.21 -3.03 -4.22
N ILE A 139 -20.05 -2.08 -4.64
CA ILE A 139 -20.21 -0.78 -3.97
C ILE A 139 -21.54 -0.68 -3.21
N LEU A 140 -22.63 -1.09 -3.86
CA LEU A 140 -23.99 -0.81 -3.43
C LEU A 140 -24.69 -2.02 -2.81
N LEU A 141 -24.35 -3.25 -3.20
CA LEU A 141 -25.09 -4.43 -2.73
C LEU A 141 -25.04 -4.60 -1.21
N GLY A 142 -23.89 -4.32 -0.58
CA GLY A 142 -23.80 -4.32 0.89
C GLY A 142 -24.68 -3.24 1.54
N PHE A 143 -24.76 -2.07 0.92
CA PHE A 143 -25.63 -0.98 1.36
C PHE A 143 -27.12 -1.34 1.19
N ASP A 144 -27.52 -1.86 0.02
CA ASP A 144 -28.87 -2.34 -0.26
C ASP A 144 -29.35 -3.34 0.79
N VAL A 145 -28.51 -4.31 1.14
CA VAL A 145 -28.86 -5.34 2.14
C VAL A 145 -29.13 -4.69 3.51
N VAL A 146 -28.31 -3.73 3.93
CA VAL A 146 -28.48 -3.06 5.23
C VAL A 146 -29.72 -2.16 5.25
N VAL A 147 -29.95 -1.39 4.18
CA VAL A 147 -31.11 -0.50 4.07
C VAL A 147 -32.41 -1.31 4.02
N ASN A 148 -32.45 -2.39 3.23
CA ASN A 148 -33.64 -3.21 3.08
C ASN A 148 -33.86 -4.18 4.27
N ALA A 149 -32.83 -4.54 5.03
CA ALA A 149 -32.97 -5.35 6.24
C ALA A 149 -33.60 -4.57 7.42
N ASN A 150 -33.46 -3.24 7.43
CA ASN A 150 -34.02 -2.36 8.48
C ASN A 150 -35.43 -1.86 8.18
N GLY A 151 -36.21 -2.57 7.34
CA GLY A 151 -37.53 -2.16 6.86
C GLY A 151 -38.46 -1.54 7.92
N GLY A 152 -38.45 -0.20 7.99
CA GLY A 152 -39.41 0.63 8.68
C GLY A 152 -39.93 1.67 7.69
N ASN A 153 -41.18 1.44 7.26
CA ASN A 153 -42.09 2.27 6.47
C ASN A 153 -41.58 3.63 5.95
N ASP A 154 -41.63 3.74 4.62
CA ASP A 154 -41.26 4.85 3.73
C ASP A 154 -42.17 6.12 3.82
N GLU A 155 -42.95 6.33 4.89
CA GLU A 155 -43.97 7.41 4.93
C GLU A 155 -43.64 8.67 5.74
N ASP A 156 -42.49 8.76 6.42
CA ASP A 156 -42.08 10.01 7.08
C ASP A 156 -40.59 10.32 6.83
N VAL A 157 -40.26 10.86 5.66
CA VAL A 157 -39.02 11.63 5.52
C VAL A 157 -39.23 12.98 6.21
N GLN A 158 -39.20 12.98 7.55
CA GLN A 158 -39.05 14.23 8.27
C GLN A 158 -37.67 14.80 7.96
N GLU A 159 -37.67 16.04 7.47
CA GLU A 159 -36.47 16.80 7.16
C GLU A 159 -35.49 16.74 8.35
N ILE A 160 -34.36 16.05 8.19
CA ILE A 160 -33.43 15.82 9.30
C ILE A 160 -32.89 17.18 9.75
N ASN A 161 -33.26 17.61 10.96
CA ASN A 161 -32.79 18.87 11.51
C ASN A 161 -31.33 18.73 11.99
N TYR A 162 -30.40 18.95 11.06
CA TYR A 162 -28.94 18.92 11.31
C TYR A 162 -28.46 19.91 12.38
N SER A 163 -29.32 20.81 12.87
CA SER A 163 -28.95 21.75 13.94
C SER A 163 -29.23 21.23 15.36
N ALA A 164 -29.87 20.06 15.49
CA ALA A 164 -30.35 19.51 16.77
C ALA A 164 -29.24 18.99 17.70
N ASN A 165 -28.07 18.60 17.17
CA ASN A 165 -26.92 18.16 17.97
C ASN A 165 -25.61 18.51 17.24
N ASN A 166 -24.57 18.83 17.99
CA ASN A 166 -23.20 19.04 17.49
C ASN A 166 -22.67 17.86 16.68
N GLU A 167 -23.09 16.62 16.97
CA GLU A 167 -22.72 15.44 16.16
C GLU A 167 -23.38 15.45 14.77
N LEU A 168 -24.65 15.85 14.69
CA LEU A 168 -25.38 16.02 13.41
C LEU A 168 -24.87 17.22 12.60
N LYS A 169 -24.40 18.29 13.27
CA LYS A 169 -23.70 19.40 12.61
C LYS A 169 -22.36 18.97 12.01
N ASN A 170 -21.62 18.10 12.70
CA ASN A 170 -20.32 17.60 12.23
C ASN A 170 -20.45 16.62 11.05
N LEU A 171 -21.56 15.87 10.96
CA LEU A 171 -21.88 14.98 9.83
C LEU A 171 -22.12 15.70 8.49
N ARG A 172 -22.40 17.00 8.51
CA ARG A 172 -22.50 17.83 7.29
C ARG A 172 -21.15 18.09 6.61
N PHE A 173 -20.04 17.93 7.33
CA PHE A 173 -18.70 18.31 6.86
C PHE A 173 -17.71 17.16 6.86
N PHE A 174 -17.88 16.17 7.74
CA PHE A 174 -17.06 14.97 7.79
C PHE A 174 -18.02 13.78 7.91
N GLY A 175 -18.01 12.85 6.95
CA GLY A 175 -18.76 11.60 7.05
C GLY A 175 -18.44 10.84 8.34
N ALA A 176 -19.25 9.82 8.66
CA ALA A 176 -19.12 9.03 9.88
C ALA A 176 -17.72 8.39 10.00
N GLY A 177 -16.82 9.06 10.72
CA GLY A 177 -15.57 8.48 11.18
C GLY A 177 -15.80 7.85 12.55
N PRO A 178 -15.56 6.54 12.74
CA PRO A 178 -15.55 5.97 14.06
C PRO A 178 -14.30 6.43 14.82
N LYS A 179 -14.52 7.04 15.97
CA LYS A 179 -13.57 7.02 17.10
C LYS A 179 -13.39 5.57 17.53
N ALA A 180 -12.18 5.05 17.50
CA ALA A 180 -11.87 3.76 18.10
C ALA A 180 -11.93 3.89 19.64
N THR A 181 -12.95 3.28 20.24
CA THR A 181 -12.92 2.85 21.64
C THR A 181 -12.86 1.33 21.60
N VAL A 182 -11.95 0.72 22.35
CA VAL A 182 -11.85 -0.74 22.50
C VAL A 182 -12.98 -1.23 23.40
N PRO A 183 -13.67 -2.33 23.04
CA PRO A 183 -14.08 -3.29 24.05
C PRO A 183 -13.62 -4.72 23.72
N ILE A 184 -13.34 -5.41 24.82
CA ILE A 184 -13.04 -6.83 24.99
C ILE A 184 -14.37 -7.62 24.99
N ILE A 185 -14.28 -8.93 24.71
CA ILE A 185 -15.16 -10.06 25.13
C ILE A 185 -16.03 -10.70 24.01
N GLY A 186 -15.67 -11.96 23.69
CA GLY A 186 -16.49 -13.19 23.79
C GLY A 186 -17.94 -13.29 23.28
N GLY A 187 -18.24 -14.44 22.65
CA GLY A 187 -19.60 -14.94 22.35
C GLY A 187 -19.67 -15.63 20.98
N ASN A 188 -19.37 -16.93 20.91
CA ASN A 188 -20.32 -18.05 20.82
C ASN A 188 -21.25 -18.02 19.59
N THR A 189 -21.01 -18.91 18.64
CA THR A 189 -22.04 -19.35 17.69
C THR A 189 -22.06 -20.86 17.64
N ASP A 190 -23.08 -21.42 18.28
CA ASP A 190 -23.60 -22.75 18.03
C ASP A 190 -23.85 -22.94 16.53
N ARG A 191 -23.28 -24.00 15.94
CA ARG A 191 -23.77 -24.58 14.69
C ARG A 191 -23.92 -26.07 14.87
N ASN A 192 -25.20 -26.45 15.03
CA ASN A 192 -25.63 -27.82 15.10
C ASN A 192 -25.45 -28.50 13.73
N CYS A 193 -24.95 -29.72 13.81
CA CYS A 193 -24.36 -30.52 12.75
C CYS A 193 -25.37 -31.55 12.25
N SER A 194 -25.46 -31.72 10.92
CA SER A 194 -26.07 -32.89 10.31
C SER A 194 -24.97 -33.84 9.85
N THR A 195 -24.52 -34.66 10.81
CA THR A 195 -23.91 -36.00 10.71
C THR A 195 -23.09 -36.34 9.45
N ASN A 196 -21.78 -36.35 9.61
CA ASN A 196 -20.92 -37.48 9.22
C ASN A 196 -19.91 -37.69 10.35
N LEU A 197 -20.10 -38.75 11.15
CA LEU A 197 -19.16 -39.19 12.17
C LEU A 197 -17.95 -39.83 11.47
N GLU A 198 -17.09 -38.98 10.89
CA GLU A 198 -15.71 -39.36 10.59
C GLU A 198 -14.89 -39.03 11.85
N GLU A 199 -14.48 -40.10 12.51
CA GLU A 199 -13.68 -40.18 13.74
C GLU A 199 -12.56 -39.12 13.78
N PHE A 200 -12.59 -38.20 14.76
CA PHE A 200 -11.55 -37.19 15.00
C PHE A 200 -10.26 -37.87 15.49
N SER A 201 -9.57 -38.57 14.58
CA SER A 201 -8.33 -39.29 14.84
C SER A 201 -7.13 -38.36 14.67
N CYS A 202 -6.19 -38.44 15.62
CA CYS A 202 -4.93 -37.71 15.51
C CYS A 202 -4.15 -38.23 14.30
N ARG A 203 -3.69 -37.31 13.43
CA ARG A 203 -2.93 -37.67 12.22
C ARG A 203 -1.56 -38.28 12.45
N VAL A 204 -1.06 -38.28 13.69
CA VAL A 204 0.26 -38.80 14.04
C VAL A 204 0.14 -40.21 14.61
N CYS A 205 -0.70 -40.40 15.63
CA CYS A 205 -0.85 -41.69 16.30
C CYS A 205 -2.05 -42.52 15.79
N GLY A 206 -2.98 -41.91 15.05
CA GLY A 206 -4.19 -42.56 14.54
C GLY A 206 -5.29 -42.78 15.58
N SER A 207 -5.06 -42.45 16.86
CA SER A 207 -6.06 -42.57 17.93
C SER A 207 -6.88 -41.28 18.10
N GLY A 208 -8.15 -41.43 18.49
CA GLY A 208 -9.06 -40.35 18.93
C GLY A 208 -9.21 -40.25 20.46
N ASP A 209 -8.41 -40.99 21.23
CA ASP A 209 -8.40 -40.92 22.70
C ASP A 209 -7.91 -39.54 23.19
N ASP A 210 -8.01 -39.25 24.49
CA ASP A 210 -7.51 -37.99 25.09
C ASP A 210 -8.04 -36.73 24.40
N GLU A 211 -9.37 -36.67 24.20
CA GLU A 211 -10.07 -35.57 23.52
C GLU A 211 -9.75 -34.18 24.09
N ALA A 212 -9.44 -34.08 25.38
CA ALA A 212 -9.08 -32.82 26.03
C ALA A 212 -7.76 -32.20 25.51
N ASP A 213 -6.87 -33.03 24.98
CA ASP A 213 -5.58 -32.63 24.42
C ASP A 213 -5.57 -32.69 22.89
N LEU A 214 -6.74 -32.88 22.25
CA LEU A 214 -6.89 -32.96 20.81
C LEU A 214 -7.16 -31.59 20.20
N LEU A 215 -6.26 -31.11 19.34
CA LEU A 215 -6.40 -29.86 18.59
C LEU A 215 -6.97 -30.10 17.20
N ILE A 216 -7.95 -29.29 16.81
CA ILE A 216 -8.52 -29.25 15.47
C ILE A 216 -7.99 -28.00 14.74
N CYS A 217 -7.60 -28.17 13.48
CA CYS A 217 -7.10 -27.08 12.65
C CYS A 217 -8.21 -26.04 12.35
N ASP A 218 -7.92 -24.75 12.56
CA ASP A 218 -8.86 -23.63 12.30
C ASP A 218 -8.93 -23.20 10.82
N THR A 219 -8.45 -24.03 9.88
CA THR A 219 -8.55 -23.71 8.45
C THR A 219 -9.84 -24.29 7.91
N ASP A 220 -10.75 -23.47 7.36
CA ASP A 220 -12.09 -23.88 6.91
C ASP A 220 -12.10 -25.13 5.99
N SER A 221 -11.04 -25.33 5.20
CA SER A 221 -10.87 -26.48 4.30
C SER A 221 -10.07 -27.66 4.89
N CYS A 222 -9.74 -27.64 6.18
CA CYS A 222 -8.88 -28.63 6.83
C CYS A 222 -9.44 -29.07 8.19
N GLN A 223 -9.87 -30.33 8.28
CA GLN A 223 -10.37 -30.94 9.52
C GLN A 223 -9.30 -31.80 10.21
N ALA A 224 -8.03 -31.38 10.16
CA ALA A 224 -6.93 -32.16 10.69
C ALA A 224 -6.86 -32.10 12.23
N CYS A 225 -6.72 -33.25 12.88
CA CYS A 225 -6.64 -33.36 14.34
C CYS A 225 -5.25 -33.81 14.81
N TYR A 226 -4.78 -33.27 15.94
CA TYR A 226 -3.46 -33.58 16.52
C TYR A 226 -3.50 -33.50 18.05
N HIS A 227 -2.93 -34.48 18.75
CA HIS A 227 -2.68 -34.30 20.19
C HIS A 227 -1.58 -33.27 20.43
N LEU A 228 -1.68 -32.52 21.53
CA LEU A 228 -0.64 -31.60 21.99
C LEU A 228 0.75 -32.26 22.04
N TYR A 229 0.81 -33.50 22.55
CA TYR A 229 2.06 -34.26 22.68
C TYR A 229 2.54 -34.93 21.38
N CYS A 230 1.64 -35.11 20.40
CA CYS A 230 1.98 -35.68 19.08
C CYS A 230 2.59 -34.65 18.13
N LEU A 231 2.53 -33.36 18.48
CA LEU A 231 3.16 -32.29 17.70
C LEU A 231 4.69 -32.27 17.89
N THR A 232 5.40 -31.69 16.93
CA THR A 232 6.85 -31.48 17.01
C THR A 232 7.15 -29.99 16.78
N PRO A 233 7.59 -29.26 17.82
CA PRO A 233 7.72 -29.69 19.21
C PRO A 233 6.34 -29.95 19.88
N PRO A 234 6.29 -30.80 20.93
CA PRO A 234 5.08 -30.99 21.74
C PRO A 234 4.62 -29.68 22.38
N LEU A 235 3.31 -29.47 22.43
CA LEU A 235 2.70 -28.35 23.15
C LEU A 235 2.36 -28.76 24.58
N THR A 236 2.53 -27.84 25.53
CA THR A 236 2.23 -28.09 26.96
C THR A 236 0.80 -27.73 27.34
N SER A 237 0.08 -27.00 26.49
CA SER A 237 -1.30 -26.57 26.72
C SER A 237 -1.96 -26.12 25.42
N VAL A 238 -3.29 -26.16 25.37
CA VAL A 238 -4.10 -25.64 24.26
C VAL A 238 -3.76 -24.15 23.99
N PRO A 239 -3.41 -23.77 22.75
CA PRO A 239 -3.11 -22.38 22.40
C PRO A 239 -4.31 -21.45 22.60
N LYS A 240 -4.07 -20.22 23.05
CA LYS A 240 -5.11 -19.18 23.23
C LYS A 240 -5.51 -18.48 21.92
N CYS A 241 -4.83 -18.78 20.82
CA CYS A 241 -5.08 -18.19 19.51
C CYS A 241 -5.55 -19.27 18.53
N ARG A 242 -6.06 -18.82 17.37
CA ARG A 242 -6.43 -19.71 16.27
C ARG A 242 -5.24 -20.57 15.86
N TRP A 243 -5.36 -21.87 16.03
CA TRP A 243 -4.29 -22.83 15.75
C TRP A 243 -4.46 -23.43 14.35
N LYS A 244 -3.36 -23.55 13.61
CA LYS A 244 -3.31 -24.19 12.28
C LYS A 244 -2.37 -25.38 12.33
N CYS A 245 -2.75 -26.49 11.69
CA CYS A 245 -1.92 -27.69 11.66
C CYS A 245 -0.61 -27.47 10.88
N PRO A 246 0.44 -28.28 11.12
CA PRO A 246 1.74 -28.13 10.46
C PRO A 246 1.65 -28.12 8.93
N ASP A 247 0.73 -28.88 8.34
CA ASP A 247 0.56 -28.90 6.88
C ASP A 247 -0.10 -27.63 6.34
N CYS A 248 -1.06 -27.03 7.07
CA CYS A 248 -1.64 -25.74 6.70
C CYS A 248 -0.63 -24.60 6.87
N VAL A 249 0.16 -24.63 7.95
CA VAL A 249 1.25 -23.66 8.15
C VAL A 249 2.29 -23.80 7.03
N ARG A 250 2.73 -25.02 6.74
CA ARG A 250 3.69 -25.27 5.64
C ARG A 250 3.14 -24.77 4.32
N ARG A 251 1.90 -25.11 3.96
CA ARG A 251 1.25 -24.61 2.73
C ARG A 251 1.23 -23.08 2.67
N ALA A 252 0.82 -22.42 3.76
CA ALA A 252 0.81 -20.96 3.86
C ALA A 252 2.20 -20.34 3.71
N CYS A 253 3.24 -20.98 4.28
CA CYS A 253 4.63 -20.52 4.17
C CYS A 253 5.30 -20.87 2.83
N THR A 254 4.80 -21.87 2.10
CA THR A 254 5.35 -22.29 0.79
C THR A 254 4.64 -21.66 -0.40
N LEU A 255 3.43 -21.11 -0.21
CA LEU A 255 2.85 -20.22 -1.20
C LEU A 255 3.86 -19.07 -1.41
N PRO A 256 4.18 -18.70 -2.66
CA PRO A 256 4.89 -17.44 -2.89
C PRO A 256 4.11 -16.40 -2.12
N ASN A 257 4.76 -15.70 -1.18
CA ASN A 257 4.15 -14.59 -0.44
C ASN A 257 3.26 -13.87 -1.44
N GLU A 258 1.94 -13.79 -1.20
CA GLU A 258 1.14 -12.76 -1.85
C GLU A 258 1.96 -11.49 -1.63
N LEU A 259 2.49 -10.94 -2.73
CA LEU A 259 3.57 -9.96 -2.70
C LEU A 259 3.17 -8.85 -1.74
N TYR A 260 3.71 -8.88 -0.52
CA TYR A 260 3.47 -7.82 0.43
C TYR A 260 4.11 -6.56 -0.16
N GLY A 261 3.27 -5.64 -0.63
CA GLY A 261 3.70 -4.43 -1.33
C GLY A 261 3.11 -4.28 -2.73
N PHE A 262 3.62 -3.28 -3.44
CA PHE A 262 3.16 -2.92 -4.78
C PHE A 262 3.54 -3.98 -5.83
N PRO A 263 2.66 -4.29 -6.80
CA PRO A 263 2.94 -5.30 -7.82
C PRO A 263 4.18 -4.92 -8.64
N GLN A 264 5.01 -5.90 -8.98
CA GLN A 264 6.16 -5.66 -9.86
C GLN A 264 5.70 -5.45 -11.30
N SER A 265 6.36 -4.52 -11.99
CA SER A 265 6.23 -4.37 -13.43
C SER A 265 6.75 -5.61 -14.14
N GLN A 266 6.09 -5.99 -15.24
CA GLN A 266 6.56 -7.07 -16.10
C GLN A 266 7.81 -6.66 -16.90
N LYS A 267 8.06 -5.35 -17.01
CA LYS A 267 9.18 -4.79 -17.77
C LYS A 267 10.39 -4.57 -16.87
N THR A 268 11.56 -4.86 -17.43
CA THR A 268 12.85 -4.52 -16.84
C THR A 268 13.39 -3.31 -17.59
N TYR A 269 13.96 -2.35 -16.86
CA TYR A 269 14.49 -1.12 -17.45
C TYR A 269 15.96 -0.97 -17.13
N THR A 270 16.68 -0.29 -18.01
CA THR A 270 17.93 0.38 -17.63
C THR A 270 17.64 1.68 -16.88
N LEU A 271 18.62 2.23 -16.15
CA LEU A 271 18.43 3.54 -15.49
C LEU A 271 18.17 4.65 -16.51
N TYR A 272 18.85 4.61 -17.66
CA TYR A 272 18.62 5.53 -18.77
C TYR A 272 17.20 5.43 -19.33
N GLU A 273 16.74 4.22 -19.67
CA GLU A 273 15.38 3.99 -20.20
C GLU A 273 14.29 4.42 -19.21
N PHE A 274 14.54 4.21 -17.91
CA PHE A 274 13.63 4.63 -16.85
C PHE A 274 13.58 6.16 -16.74
N GLY A 275 14.74 6.84 -16.81
CA GLY A 275 14.83 8.30 -16.81
C GLY A 275 14.06 8.94 -17.96
N VAL A 276 14.23 8.41 -19.19
CA VAL A 276 13.49 8.88 -20.37
C VAL A 276 11.98 8.78 -20.17
N GLN A 277 11.49 7.68 -19.58
CA GLN A 277 10.05 7.52 -19.31
C GLN A 277 9.55 8.42 -18.18
N ALA A 278 10.34 8.61 -17.12
CA ALA A 278 10.00 9.50 -16.03
C ALA A 278 9.88 10.96 -16.52
N ASP A 279 10.81 11.41 -17.37
CA ASP A 279 10.78 12.73 -17.98
C ASP A 279 9.59 12.91 -18.92
N GLN A 280 9.30 11.90 -19.76
CA GLN A 280 8.12 11.92 -20.64
C GLN A 280 6.82 11.97 -19.84
N PHE A 281 6.72 11.18 -18.77
CA PHE A 281 5.56 11.19 -17.87
C PHE A 281 5.38 12.58 -17.25
N LYS A 282 6.44 13.13 -16.63
CA LYS A 282 6.37 14.43 -15.96
C LYS A 282 6.04 15.55 -16.95
N ALA A 283 6.65 15.53 -18.14
CA ALA A 283 6.39 16.52 -19.17
C ALA A 283 4.95 16.47 -19.67
N LYS A 284 4.42 15.27 -19.89
CA LYS A 284 3.03 15.07 -20.31
C LYS A 284 2.02 15.46 -19.22
N TYR A 285 2.30 15.11 -17.97
CA TYR A 285 1.40 15.36 -16.85
C TYR A 285 1.25 16.86 -16.58
N PHE A 286 2.37 17.59 -16.54
CA PHE A 286 2.37 19.02 -16.23
C PHE A 286 2.31 19.94 -17.45
N GLY A 287 2.41 19.40 -18.67
CA GLY A 287 2.40 20.18 -19.90
C GLY A 287 3.60 21.13 -20.06
N THR A 288 4.72 20.85 -19.38
CA THR A 288 5.93 21.68 -19.38
C THR A 288 7.20 20.83 -19.27
N GLU A 289 8.37 21.44 -19.44
CA GLU A 289 9.64 20.74 -19.30
C GLU A 289 9.87 20.23 -17.86
N PRO A 290 10.33 18.97 -17.64
CA PRO A 290 10.52 18.39 -16.32
C PRO A 290 11.34 19.23 -15.33
N CYS A 291 12.35 19.95 -15.83
CA CYS A 291 13.28 20.77 -15.06
C CYS A 291 12.75 22.16 -14.68
N SER A 292 11.71 22.66 -15.36
CA SER A 292 11.13 23.98 -15.06
C SER A 292 10.15 23.95 -13.88
N MET A 293 9.72 22.75 -13.48
CA MET A 293 8.78 22.50 -12.39
C MET A 293 9.37 22.81 -11.02
N THR A 294 8.65 23.58 -10.21
CA THR A 294 9.03 23.80 -8.80
C THR A 294 8.66 22.59 -7.95
N TYR A 295 9.45 22.31 -6.90
CA TYR A 295 9.12 21.22 -5.97
C TYR A 295 7.78 21.46 -5.26
N SER A 296 7.44 22.72 -4.94
CA SER A 296 6.19 23.07 -4.28
C SER A 296 4.94 22.77 -5.14
N ALA A 297 5.04 22.95 -6.47
CA ALA A 297 3.96 22.57 -7.38
C ALA A 297 3.76 21.05 -7.42
N VAL A 298 4.86 20.29 -7.51
CA VAL A 298 4.80 18.81 -7.51
C VAL A 298 4.31 18.26 -6.17
N GLU A 299 4.74 18.85 -5.05
CA GLU A 299 4.31 18.46 -3.70
C GLU A 299 2.81 18.71 -3.49
N SER A 300 2.33 19.89 -3.84
CA SER A 300 0.90 20.22 -3.73
C SER A 300 0.04 19.29 -4.59
N GLU A 301 0.52 18.96 -5.79
CA GLU A 301 -0.17 18.07 -6.71
C GLU A 301 -0.18 16.62 -6.24
N PHE A 302 0.92 16.13 -5.68
CA PHE A 302 0.97 14.80 -5.07
C PHE A 302 -0.11 14.64 -3.99
N TRP A 303 -0.23 15.62 -3.09
CA TRP A 303 -1.26 15.59 -2.05
C TRP A 303 -2.67 15.79 -2.60
N ARG A 304 -2.85 16.61 -3.65
CA ARG A 304 -4.12 16.72 -4.36
C ARG A 304 -4.57 15.36 -4.89
N ILE A 305 -3.70 14.60 -5.56
CA ILE A 305 -4.00 13.27 -6.10
C ILE A 305 -4.44 12.30 -5.01
N LEU A 306 -3.83 12.36 -3.82
CA LEU A 306 -4.19 11.47 -2.70
C LEU A 306 -5.56 11.80 -2.09
N GLN A 307 -5.98 13.07 -2.14
CA GLN A 307 -7.22 13.54 -1.52
C GLN A 307 -8.39 13.61 -2.51
N GLU A 308 -8.11 13.95 -3.77
CA GLU A 308 -9.06 14.04 -4.86
C GLU A 308 -8.99 12.76 -5.70
N TYR A 309 -9.93 11.83 -5.48
CA TYR A 309 -10.01 10.56 -6.22
C TYR A 309 -10.59 10.70 -7.64
N ASN A 310 -10.31 11.84 -8.28
CA ASN A 310 -10.81 12.18 -9.62
C ASN A 310 -9.83 11.76 -10.74
N GLU A 311 -8.68 11.17 -10.42
CA GLU A 311 -7.71 10.73 -11.40
C GLU A 311 -6.99 9.44 -10.95
N ASP A 312 -6.82 8.51 -11.89
CA ASP A 312 -6.04 7.28 -11.67
C ASP A 312 -4.58 7.50 -12.03
N VAL A 313 -3.82 8.06 -11.10
CA VAL A 313 -2.38 8.25 -11.27
C VAL A 313 -1.64 7.00 -10.80
N VAL A 314 -0.91 6.39 -11.74
CA VAL A 314 -0.08 5.21 -11.52
C VAL A 314 1.35 5.56 -11.88
N VAL A 315 2.27 5.28 -10.97
CA VAL A 315 3.71 5.53 -11.14
C VAL A 315 4.50 4.24 -10.97
N GLU A 316 5.72 4.22 -11.50
CA GLU A 316 6.67 3.11 -11.30
C GLU A 316 7.83 3.61 -10.40
N TYR A 317 8.38 2.75 -9.53
CA TYR A 317 9.56 3.08 -8.73
C TYR A 317 10.48 1.87 -8.50
N GLY A 318 11.79 2.10 -8.45
CA GLY A 318 12.79 1.07 -8.16
C GLY A 318 13.19 1.08 -6.68
N ALA A 319 12.92 0.00 -5.95
CA ALA A 319 13.28 -0.15 -4.55
C ALA A 319 13.75 -1.58 -4.26
N ASP A 320 14.32 -1.78 -3.06
CA ASP A 320 14.88 -3.06 -2.61
C ASP A 320 15.95 -3.61 -3.56
N ILE A 321 16.75 -2.71 -4.15
CA ILE A 321 17.86 -3.04 -5.05
C ILE A 321 19.15 -3.07 -4.24
N HIS A 322 19.73 -4.25 -4.05
CA HIS A 322 20.90 -4.42 -3.19
C HIS A 322 22.20 -4.08 -3.92
N SER A 323 23.11 -3.35 -3.26
CA SER A 323 24.39 -2.93 -3.85
C SER A 323 25.31 -4.11 -4.18
N SER A 324 25.11 -5.29 -3.57
CA SER A 324 25.82 -6.52 -3.96
C SER A 324 25.51 -6.94 -5.39
N ASP A 325 24.28 -6.72 -5.83
CA ASP A 325 23.77 -7.28 -7.08
C ASP A 325 24.15 -6.36 -8.24
N VAL A 326 23.99 -5.06 -8.02
CA VAL A 326 24.10 -4.03 -9.06
C VAL A 326 25.35 -3.15 -8.93
N GLY A 327 26.00 -3.15 -7.77
CA GLY A 327 27.07 -2.22 -7.41
C GLY A 327 26.55 -1.02 -6.62
N SER A 328 27.44 -0.41 -5.84
CA SER A 328 27.16 0.85 -5.15
C SER A 328 27.24 2.02 -6.13
N GLY A 329 26.42 3.06 -5.90
CA GLY A 329 26.57 4.35 -6.59
C GLY A 329 27.86 5.08 -6.24
N PHE A 330 28.51 4.72 -5.12
CA PHE A 330 29.83 5.20 -4.75
C PHE A 330 30.96 4.34 -5.36
N PRO A 331 32.13 4.94 -5.67
CA PRO A 331 33.32 4.17 -6.01
C PRO A 331 33.67 3.19 -4.88
N THR A 332 34.02 1.96 -5.26
CA THR A 332 34.49 0.91 -4.34
C THR A 332 35.78 0.29 -4.88
N TRP A 333 36.65 -0.20 -4.00
CA TRP A 333 37.95 -0.78 -4.38
C TRP A 333 37.85 -1.88 -5.44
N GLY A 334 36.80 -2.71 -5.38
CA GLY A 334 36.58 -3.80 -6.32
C GLY A 334 36.15 -3.37 -7.72
N ARG A 335 35.49 -2.21 -7.85
CA ARG A 335 34.91 -1.73 -9.13
C ARG A 335 35.56 -0.47 -9.67
N ILE A 336 36.49 0.15 -8.94
CA ILE A 336 37.08 1.43 -9.34
C ILE A 336 37.82 1.38 -10.69
N LYS A 337 38.45 0.25 -11.03
CA LYS A 337 39.23 0.11 -12.27
C LYS A 337 38.37 0.12 -13.54
N THR A 338 37.08 -0.20 -13.43
CA THR A 338 36.16 -0.23 -14.58
C THR A 338 35.41 1.09 -14.78
N LEU A 339 35.60 2.07 -13.89
CA LEU A 339 34.79 3.30 -13.85
C LEU A 339 35.47 4.53 -14.43
N VAL A 340 36.77 4.50 -14.65
CA VAL A 340 37.58 5.68 -14.96
C VAL A 340 38.52 5.42 -16.13
N GLY A 341 38.66 6.40 -17.02
CA GLY A 341 39.46 6.28 -18.25
C GLY A 341 40.86 6.86 -18.12
N THR A 342 41.12 7.73 -17.14
CA THR A 342 42.42 8.38 -16.93
C THR A 342 43.01 8.09 -15.55
N ALA A 343 44.33 8.26 -15.40
CA ALA A 343 45.03 8.08 -14.13
C ALA A 343 44.57 9.09 -13.06
N GLU A 344 44.27 10.33 -13.46
CA GLU A 344 43.79 11.39 -12.56
C GLU A 344 42.40 11.06 -11.99
N GLN A 345 41.49 10.59 -12.86
CA GLN A 345 40.16 10.14 -12.44
C GLN A 345 40.24 8.94 -11.49
N LEU A 346 41.21 8.04 -11.71
CA LEU A 346 41.45 6.91 -10.83
C LEU A 346 41.90 7.34 -9.43
N GLU A 347 42.85 8.28 -9.34
CA GLU A 347 43.29 8.80 -8.04
C GLU A 347 42.17 9.56 -7.31
N GLU A 348 41.36 10.33 -8.04
CA GLU A 348 40.20 10.99 -7.47
C GLU A 348 39.15 9.99 -6.96
N ALA A 349 38.82 8.97 -7.76
CA ALA A 349 37.89 7.93 -7.34
C ALA A 349 38.41 7.14 -6.12
N LYS A 350 39.73 6.95 -5.98
CA LYS A 350 40.32 6.29 -4.81
C LYS A 350 40.11 7.10 -3.55
N ARG A 351 40.20 8.43 -3.64
CA ARG A 351 39.90 9.34 -2.51
C ARG A 351 38.46 9.17 -2.03
N TYR A 352 37.50 9.09 -2.95
CA TYR A 352 36.08 8.88 -2.59
C TYR A 352 35.78 7.44 -2.13
N ALA A 353 36.47 6.44 -2.68
CA ALA A 353 36.36 5.05 -2.21
C ALA A 353 36.86 4.89 -0.76
N ALA A 354 37.90 5.64 -0.38
CA ALA A 354 38.44 5.66 0.98
C ALA A 354 37.68 6.61 1.94
N SER A 355 36.82 7.48 1.43
CA SER A 355 36.15 8.49 2.26
C SER A 355 35.27 7.82 3.33
N PRO A 356 35.28 8.32 4.58
CA PRO A 356 34.40 7.79 5.63
C PRO A 356 32.93 8.13 5.36
N TRP A 357 32.64 9.13 4.53
CA TRP A 357 31.27 9.46 4.05
C TRP A 357 30.77 8.57 2.92
N ASN A 358 31.59 7.67 2.40
CA ASN A 358 31.14 6.63 1.49
C ASN A 358 30.26 5.64 2.27
N LEU A 359 29.01 5.45 1.85
CA LEU A 359 28.04 4.64 2.60
C LEU A 359 28.45 3.17 2.77
N ASN A 360 29.37 2.67 1.93
CA ASN A 360 29.94 1.33 2.09
C ASN A 360 30.91 1.24 3.27
N ASN A 361 31.45 2.37 3.75
CA ASN A 361 32.44 2.46 4.82
C ASN A 361 31.80 2.84 6.15
N ILE A 362 30.69 3.58 6.17
CA ILE A 362 30.06 4.08 7.42
C ILE A 362 29.81 2.97 8.44
N ALA A 363 29.35 1.80 8.00
CA ALA A 363 29.02 0.69 8.89
C ALA A 363 30.24 0.02 9.55
N VAL A 364 31.44 0.27 9.02
CA VAL A 364 32.71 -0.34 9.48
C VAL A 364 33.68 0.67 10.09
N LEU A 365 33.25 1.93 10.26
CA LEU A 365 34.06 2.92 10.98
C LEU A 365 34.18 2.53 12.45
N ASP A 366 35.39 2.62 12.99
CA ASP A 366 35.65 2.44 14.41
C ASP A 366 34.92 3.53 15.21
N ARG A 367 34.30 3.15 16.32
CA ARG A 367 33.53 4.04 17.21
C ARG A 367 34.37 4.62 18.33
#